data_AF-A0A7S3P3J0-F1
#
_entry.id   AF-A0A7S3P3J0-F1
#
_cell.length_a   1.000
_cell.length_b   1.000
_cell.length_c   1.000
_cell.angle_alpha   90.00
_cell.angle_beta   90.00
_cell.angle_gamma   90.00
#
_symmetry.space_group_name_H-M   'P 1'
#
loop_
_entity.id
_entity.type
_entity.pdbx_description
1 polymer ?
#
loop_
_entity_poly.entity_id
_entity_poly.type
_entity_poly.pdbx_seq_one_letter_code
_entity_poly.pdbx_strand_id
1 'polypeptide(L)'
;MSAMDANVVEFYRQIYADLAVDSGEAAALTDFLTGLNPPPDKLLWMRATAFRVASEFLGDDKDSNVSLLRTANFIVHAIETNCMQPRALDGAGPVDEEALSDFYKTIFEDMTVNSDENAGLIKFFKEDNPPDADSMVTVRATVFKVACDFLSDDDKDHNTQLLRCINVVVHAFEMTCLSPKPFELKEEEVMNLDVDLPEAVNQLWALDANRLDPNRDYTINVQEGKKPYWAEDKAEDPLFSYVDQSVLRRPTYSAFIALLDNYSSETGIEEVVTHTERAEVKKFLRRVMETKPMQFCHRYCHAKNPDLVPSSRDGFIGLLQKIWFDLYHRSTARDSSGFEHVFVGEVKVGLVFF
;
A
#
# COMPACT_ATOMS: atom_id res chain seq x y z
N MET A 1 -1.75 -16.58 1.19
CA MET A 1 -2.92 -15.68 1.21
C MET A 1 -3.35 -15.56 2.65
N SER A 2 -3.30 -14.35 3.23
CA SER A 2 -3.76 -14.13 4.61
C SER A 2 -5.26 -14.44 4.75
N ALA A 3 -5.74 -14.71 5.96
CA ALA A 3 -7.17 -14.93 6.21
C ALA A 3 -8.02 -13.71 5.80
N MET A 4 -7.48 -12.50 6.02
CA MET A 4 -8.08 -11.24 5.56
C MET A 4 -8.18 -11.20 4.04
N ASP A 5 -7.08 -11.52 3.35
CA ASP A 5 -7.03 -11.48 1.89
C ASP A 5 -8.06 -12.44 1.27
N ALA A 6 -8.16 -13.65 1.83
CA ALA A 6 -9.12 -14.67 1.40
C ALA A 6 -10.58 -14.20 1.53
N ASN A 7 -10.89 -13.58 2.68
CA ASN A 7 -12.23 -13.06 2.96
C ASN A 7 -12.62 -11.93 1.98
N VAL A 8 -11.70 -11.02 1.68
CA VAL A 8 -11.95 -9.94 0.68
C VAL A 8 -12.22 -10.50 -0.71
N VAL A 9 -11.42 -11.47 -1.17
CA VAL A 9 -11.62 -12.08 -2.49
C VAL A 9 -12.98 -12.76 -2.59
N GLU A 10 -13.35 -13.52 -1.57
CA GLU A 10 -14.63 -14.22 -1.54
C GLU A 10 -15.81 -13.25 -1.51
N PHE A 11 -15.73 -12.20 -0.69
CA PHE A 11 -16.76 -11.18 -0.62
C PHE A 11 -16.96 -10.45 -1.96
N TYR A 12 -15.89 -10.09 -2.66
CA TYR A 12 -16.01 -9.48 -3.99
C TYR A 12 -16.61 -10.44 -5.02
N ARG A 13 -16.28 -11.73 -4.98
CA ARG A 13 -16.92 -12.71 -5.87
C ARG A 13 -18.42 -12.80 -5.65
N GLN A 14 -18.87 -12.71 -4.41
CA GLN A 14 -20.30 -12.71 -4.08
C GLN A 14 -21.01 -11.49 -4.68
N ILE A 15 -20.44 -10.28 -4.51
CA ILE A 15 -20.99 -9.05 -5.10
C ILE A 15 -21.03 -9.13 -6.63
N TYR A 16 -19.94 -9.57 -7.27
CA TYR A 16 -19.90 -9.66 -8.73
C TYR A 16 -20.76 -10.79 -9.31
N ALA A 17 -21.17 -11.77 -8.52
CA ALA A 17 -22.08 -12.81 -8.98
C ALA A 17 -23.52 -12.31 -9.16
N ASP A 18 -23.95 -11.31 -8.37
CA ASP A 18 -25.30 -10.72 -8.47
C ASP A 18 -25.37 -9.64 -9.56
N LEU A 19 -24.27 -8.87 -9.74
CA LEU A 19 -24.20 -7.69 -10.64
C LEU A 19 -25.28 -6.63 -10.34
N ALA A 20 -25.93 -6.71 -9.18
CA ALA A 20 -27.09 -5.92 -8.81
C ALA A 20 -26.83 -5.08 -7.55
N VAL A 21 -26.20 -3.91 -7.74
CA VAL A 21 -25.96 -2.99 -6.63
C VAL A 21 -27.26 -2.32 -6.18
N ASP A 22 -27.84 -2.83 -5.10
CA ASP A 22 -28.94 -2.21 -4.38
C ASP A 22 -28.51 -1.55 -3.05
N SER A 23 -29.46 -0.91 -2.36
CA SER A 23 -29.18 -0.24 -1.08
C SER A 23 -28.81 -1.22 0.05
N GLY A 24 -29.22 -2.48 -0.04
CA GLY A 24 -28.87 -3.54 0.89
C GLY A 24 -27.43 -4.01 0.71
N GLU A 25 -26.99 -4.23 -0.53
CA GLU A 25 -25.59 -4.54 -0.84
C GLU A 25 -24.65 -3.41 -0.41
N ALA A 26 -25.11 -2.16 -0.55
CA ALA A 26 -24.35 -1.01 -0.12
C ALA A 26 -24.09 -0.96 1.39
N ALA A 27 -25.11 -1.31 2.18
CA ALA A 27 -24.97 -1.46 3.62
C ALA A 27 -24.03 -2.63 3.95
N ALA A 28 -24.20 -3.78 3.30
CA ALA A 28 -23.37 -4.96 3.54
C ALA A 28 -21.88 -4.72 3.26
N LEU A 29 -21.54 -4.02 2.16
CA LEU A 29 -20.16 -3.66 1.85
C LEU A 29 -19.58 -2.65 2.87
N THR A 30 -20.40 -1.70 3.33
CA THR A 30 -19.99 -0.75 4.38
C THR A 30 -19.71 -1.47 5.69
N ASP A 31 -20.58 -2.38 6.10
CA ASP A 31 -20.42 -3.21 7.30
C ASP A 31 -19.19 -4.12 7.18
N PHE A 32 -18.99 -4.72 6.00
CA PHE A 32 -17.82 -5.54 5.70
C PHE A 32 -16.52 -4.75 5.86
N LEU A 33 -16.40 -3.59 5.19
CA LEU A 33 -15.20 -2.74 5.27
C LEU A 33 -14.98 -2.22 6.69
N THR A 34 -16.06 -1.83 7.37
CA THR A 34 -16.00 -1.39 8.77
C THR A 34 -15.47 -2.52 9.65
N GLY A 35 -16.03 -3.72 9.55
CA GLY A 35 -15.60 -4.89 10.32
C GLY A 35 -14.15 -5.28 10.02
N LEU A 36 -13.77 -5.29 8.74
CA LEU A 36 -12.44 -5.62 8.25
C LEU A 36 -11.36 -4.67 8.80
N ASN A 37 -11.69 -3.38 8.96
CA ASN A 37 -10.77 -2.33 9.41
C ASN A 37 -9.42 -2.38 8.67
N PRO A 38 -9.41 -2.21 7.34
CA PRO A 38 -8.21 -2.42 6.55
C PRO A 38 -7.16 -1.33 6.83
N PRO A 39 -5.88 -1.70 7.08
CA PRO A 39 -4.83 -0.71 7.24
C PRO A 39 -4.57 0.02 5.90
N PRO A 40 -4.04 1.25 5.93
CA PRO A 40 -3.75 2.05 4.73
C PRO A 40 -2.98 1.31 3.63
N ASP A 41 -2.01 0.48 4.01
CA ASP A 41 -1.17 -0.28 3.07
C ASP A 41 -1.93 -1.36 2.28
N LYS A 42 -3.12 -1.74 2.74
CA LYS A 42 -3.99 -2.73 2.07
C LYS A 42 -4.97 -2.12 1.08
N LEU A 43 -5.23 -0.82 1.13
CA LEU A 43 -6.25 -0.18 0.29
C LEU A 43 -5.96 -0.38 -1.21
N LEU A 44 -4.71 -0.17 -1.63
CA LEU A 44 -4.30 -0.39 -3.01
C LEU A 44 -4.52 -1.84 -3.46
N TRP A 45 -4.13 -2.79 -2.62
CA TRP A 45 -4.31 -4.22 -2.89
C TRP A 45 -5.78 -4.61 -2.97
N MET A 46 -6.62 -4.11 -2.05
CA MET A 46 -8.06 -4.37 -2.03
C MET A 46 -8.73 -3.87 -3.31
N ARG A 47 -8.43 -2.64 -3.72
CA ARG A 47 -8.97 -2.08 -4.96
C ARG A 47 -8.46 -2.81 -6.20
N ALA A 48 -7.15 -3.08 -6.30
CA ALA A 48 -6.61 -3.88 -7.42
C ALA A 48 -7.23 -5.28 -7.47
N THR A 49 -7.52 -5.87 -6.31
CA THR A 49 -8.22 -7.14 -6.19
C THR A 49 -9.66 -7.04 -6.67
N ALA A 50 -10.37 -5.93 -6.43
CA ALA A 50 -11.71 -5.72 -6.96
C ALA A 50 -11.72 -5.77 -8.50
N PHE A 51 -10.77 -5.12 -9.18
CA PHE A 51 -10.64 -5.19 -10.64
C PHE A 51 -10.21 -6.58 -11.13
N ARG A 52 -9.27 -7.22 -10.44
CA ARG A 52 -8.83 -8.59 -10.76
C ARG A 52 -10.00 -9.57 -10.68
N VAL A 53 -10.78 -9.52 -9.60
CA VAL A 53 -11.97 -10.38 -9.46
C VAL A 53 -13.02 -10.00 -10.51
N ALA A 54 -13.27 -8.72 -10.78
CA ALA A 54 -14.19 -8.31 -11.85
C ALA A 54 -13.84 -8.97 -13.19
N SER A 55 -12.56 -9.06 -13.55
CA SER A 55 -12.13 -9.69 -14.80
C SER A 55 -12.50 -11.19 -14.91
N GLU A 56 -12.71 -11.88 -13.77
CA GLU A 56 -13.20 -13.26 -13.74
C GLU A 56 -14.65 -13.35 -14.27
N PHE A 57 -15.43 -12.27 -14.15
CA PHE A 57 -16.85 -12.18 -14.53
C PHE A 57 -17.10 -11.50 -15.88
N LEU A 58 -16.06 -11.07 -16.59
CA LEU A 58 -16.22 -10.58 -17.97
C LEU A 58 -16.75 -11.68 -18.87
N GLY A 59 -17.81 -11.37 -19.61
CA GLY A 59 -18.42 -12.22 -20.62
C GLY A 59 -18.54 -11.51 -21.96
N ASP A 60 -19.28 -12.13 -22.87
CA ASP A 60 -19.51 -11.60 -24.22
C ASP A 60 -20.69 -10.60 -24.23
N ASP A 61 -21.56 -10.62 -23.23
CA ASP A 61 -22.70 -9.69 -23.18
C ASP A 61 -22.28 -8.31 -22.66
N LYS A 62 -22.38 -7.28 -23.52
CA LYS A 62 -22.02 -5.91 -23.17
C LYS A 62 -22.88 -5.30 -22.07
N ASP A 63 -24.18 -5.59 -22.02
CA ASP A 63 -25.06 -5.06 -20.97
C ASP A 63 -24.67 -5.62 -19.58
N SER A 64 -24.29 -6.91 -19.53
CA SER A 64 -23.70 -7.54 -18.35
C SER A 64 -22.37 -6.90 -17.97
N ASN A 65 -21.49 -6.62 -18.95
CA ASN A 65 -20.21 -5.95 -18.69
C ASN A 65 -20.40 -4.49 -18.23
N VAL A 66 -21.43 -3.78 -18.70
CA VAL A 66 -21.81 -2.45 -18.18
C VAL A 66 -22.22 -2.56 -16.70
N SER A 67 -23.01 -3.58 -16.36
CA SER A 67 -23.43 -3.83 -14.97
C SER A 67 -22.25 -4.21 -14.08
N LEU A 68 -21.28 -4.95 -14.62
CA LEU A 68 -20.01 -5.25 -13.97
C LEU A 68 -19.20 -3.98 -13.68
N LEU A 69 -19.08 -3.06 -14.64
CA LEU A 69 -18.38 -1.78 -14.44
C LEU A 69 -19.06 -0.91 -13.37
N ARG A 70 -20.40 -0.88 -13.34
CA ARG A 70 -21.16 -0.20 -12.27
C ARG A 70 -20.87 -0.80 -10.90
N THR A 71 -20.84 -2.13 -10.82
CA THR A 71 -20.53 -2.87 -9.59
C THR A 71 -19.09 -2.60 -9.13
N ALA A 72 -18.13 -2.57 -10.06
CA ALA A 72 -16.75 -2.22 -9.75
C ALA A 72 -16.62 -0.77 -9.24
N ASN A 73 -17.28 0.20 -9.88
CA ASN A 73 -17.34 1.59 -9.40
C ASN A 73 -17.90 1.67 -7.98
N PHE A 74 -18.94 0.88 -7.69
CA PHE A 74 -19.54 0.83 -6.37
C PHE A 74 -18.56 0.33 -5.29
N ILE A 75 -17.81 -0.73 -5.59
CA ILE A 75 -16.78 -1.24 -4.67
C ILE A 75 -15.69 -0.20 -4.42
N VAL A 76 -15.18 0.43 -5.48
CA VAL A 76 -14.16 1.49 -5.36
C VAL A 76 -14.70 2.66 -4.53
N HIS A 77 -15.94 3.10 -4.79
CA HIS A 77 -16.59 4.15 -4.03
C HIS A 77 -16.65 3.83 -2.54
N ALA A 78 -17.06 2.62 -2.18
CA ALA A 78 -17.17 2.22 -0.78
C ALA A 78 -15.80 2.20 -0.09
N ILE A 79 -14.75 1.74 -0.77
CA ILE A 79 -13.37 1.79 -0.23
C ILE A 79 -12.97 3.24 0.04
N GLU A 80 -13.15 4.13 -0.94
CA GLU A 80 -12.78 5.54 -0.82
C GLU A 80 -13.56 6.24 0.31
N THR A 81 -14.89 6.06 0.36
CA THR A 81 -15.74 6.72 1.36
C THR A 81 -15.52 6.20 2.76
N ASN A 82 -15.27 4.89 2.94
CA ASN A 82 -15.04 4.32 4.27
C ASN A 82 -13.62 4.57 4.76
N CYS A 83 -12.61 4.42 3.89
CA CYS A 83 -11.22 4.30 4.30
C CYS A 83 -10.36 5.52 3.92
N MET A 84 -10.84 6.41 3.05
CA MET A 84 -10.05 7.53 2.52
C MET A 84 -10.75 8.88 2.72
N GLN A 85 -9.99 9.96 2.53
CA GLN A 85 -10.45 11.33 2.63
C GLN A 85 -9.76 12.21 1.57
N PRO A 86 -10.43 13.26 1.06
CA PRO A 86 -9.84 14.21 0.12
C PRO A 86 -8.54 14.83 0.62
N ARG A 87 -7.58 15.03 -0.29
CA ARG A 87 -6.41 15.89 -0.05
C ARG A 87 -6.79 17.33 -0.33
N ALA A 88 -6.13 18.25 0.38
CA ALA A 88 -6.10 19.64 -0.03
C ALA A 88 -5.21 19.76 -1.28
N LEU A 89 -5.81 20.11 -2.40
CA LEU A 89 -5.12 20.40 -3.67
C LEU A 89 -5.12 21.91 -3.89
N ASP A 90 -4.01 22.44 -4.36
CA ASP A 90 -3.91 23.85 -4.73
C ASP A 90 -4.77 24.12 -5.97
N GLY A 91 -5.60 25.17 -5.92
CA GLY A 91 -6.50 25.51 -7.03
C GLY A 91 -7.73 24.60 -7.20
N ALA A 92 -8.02 23.73 -6.23
CA ALA A 92 -9.17 22.83 -6.27
C ALA A 92 -10.50 23.59 -6.48
N GLY A 93 -11.34 23.06 -7.37
CA GLY A 93 -12.67 23.60 -7.63
C GLY A 93 -13.60 22.57 -8.27
N PRO A 94 -14.82 22.99 -8.66
CA PRO A 94 -15.73 22.14 -9.40
C PRO A 94 -15.08 21.66 -10.69
N VAL A 95 -15.19 20.36 -10.97
CA VAL A 95 -14.53 19.78 -12.13
C VAL A 95 -15.22 20.20 -13.43
N ASP A 96 -14.42 20.46 -14.45
CA ASP A 96 -14.92 20.53 -15.82
C ASP A 96 -15.24 19.10 -16.31
N GLU A 97 -16.52 18.72 -16.28
CA GLU A 97 -16.99 17.38 -16.66
C GLU A 97 -16.78 17.06 -18.15
N GLU A 98 -16.81 18.08 -19.03
CA GLU A 98 -16.58 17.90 -20.46
C GLU A 98 -15.10 17.60 -20.72
N ALA A 99 -14.22 18.45 -20.19
CA ALA A 99 -12.77 18.23 -20.27
C ALA A 99 -12.35 16.90 -19.62
N LEU A 100 -12.96 16.53 -18.49
CA LEU A 100 -12.75 15.26 -17.82
C LEU A 100 -13.15 14.06 -18.70
N SER A 101 -14.34 14.12 -19.31
CA SER A 101 -14.84 13.05 -20.17
C SER A 101 -13.96 12.87 -21.40
N ASP A 102 -13.55 13.97 -22.04
CA ASP A 102 -12.70 13.92 -23.23
C ASP A 102 -11.28 13.43 -22.91
N PHE A 103 -10.75 13.82 -21.75
CA PHE A 103 -9.50 13.29 -21.26
C PHE A 103 -9.55 11.76 -21.08
N TYR A 104 -10.60 11.22 -20.44
CA TYR A 104 -10.75 9.77 -20.30
C TYR A 104 -10.97 9.03 -21.61
N LYS A 105 -11.70 9.62 -22.56
CA LYS A 105 -11.81 9.03 -23.91
C LYS A 105 -10.43 8.87 -24.54
N THR A 106 -9.60 9.91 -24.46
CA THR A 106 -8.23 9.90 -25.01
C THR A 106 -7.39 8.77 -24.40
N ILE A 107 -7.49 8.55 -23.08
CA ILE A 107 -6.79 7.46 -22.38
C ILE A 107 -7.29 6.06 -22.78
N PHE A 108 -8.52 5.94 -23.27
CA PHE A 108 -9.09 4.64 -23.69
C PHE A 108 -8.97 4.37 -25.19
N GLU A 109 -8.50 5.32 -25.99
CA GLU A 109 -8.38 5.16 -27.45
C GLU A 109 -7.40 4.06 -27.86
N ASP A 110 -6.25 3.97 -27.19
CA ASP A 110 -5.21 2.99 -27.49
C ASP A 110 -5.26 1.76 -26.56
N MET A 111 -6.13 1.81 -25.54
CA MET A 111 -6.32 0.78 -24.53
C MET A 111 -5.01 0.44 -23.79
N THR A 112 -4.06 1.37 -23.71
CA THR A 112 -2.84 1.20 -22.92
C THR A 112 -2.61 2.42 -22.04
N VAL A 113 -1.93 2.22 -20.91
CA VAL A 113 -1.48 3.35 -20.08
C VAL A 113 0.01 3.17 -19.82
N ASN A 114 0.81 3.89 -20.59
CA ASN A 114 2.25 3.93 -20.44
C ASN A 114 2.69 4.91 -19.34
N SER A 115 4.00 5.04 -19.13
CA SER A 115 4.54 5.91 -18.08
C SER A 115 4.22 7.40 -18.29
N ASP A 116 4.19 7.85 -19.55
CA ASP A 116 3.93 9.25 -19.90
C ASP A 116 2.45 9.58 -19.70
N GLU A 117 1.55 8.68 -20.07
CA GLU A 117 0.11 8.81 -19.83
C GLU A 117 -0.22 8.80 -18.34
N ASN A 118 0.47 7.96 -17.56
CA ASN A 118 0.34 7.98 -16.10
C ASN A 118 0.85 9.30 -15.49
N ALA A 119 1.92 9.88 -16.03
CA ALA A 119 2.37 11.22 -15.63
C ALA A 119 1.34 12.29 -16.03
N GLY A 120 0.72 12.15 -17.21
CA GLY A 120 -0.37 12.98 -17.69
C GLY A 120 -1.59 12.94 -16.77
N LEU A 121 -2.00 11.75 -16.30
CA LEU A 121 -3.07 11.56 -15.32
C LEU A 121 -2.80 12.32 -14.03
N ILE A 122 -1.59 12.18 -13.47
CA ILE A 122 -1.19 12.88 -12.24
C ILE A 122 -1.23 14.39 -12.44
N LYS A 123 -0.69 14.87 -13.56
CA LYS A 123 -0.70 16.30 -13.88
C LYS A 123 -2.13 16.83 -14.03
N PHE A 124 -2.99 16.10 -14.74
CA PHE A 124 -4.37 16.50 -14.96
C PHE A 124 -5.11 16.71 -13.64
N PHE A 125 -5.03 15.76 -12.72
CA PHE A 125 -5.72 15.86 -11.42
C PHE A 125 -5.09 16.85 -10.43
N LYS A 126 -3.83 17.25 -10.65
CA LYS A 126 -3.11 18.13 -9.73
C LYS A 126 -3.06 19.58 -10.19
N GLU A 127 -3.05 19.81 -11.50
CA GLU A 127 -2.77 21.12 -12.10
C GLU A 127 -3.86 21.55 -13.08
N ASP A 128 -4.23 20.69 -14.04
CA ASP A 128 -5.10 21.11 -15.15
C ASP A 128 -6.59 21.14 -14.77
N ASN A 129 -7.06 20.20 -13.95
CA ASN A 129 -8.45 20.10 -13.47
C ASN A 129 -8.51 19.52 -12.04
N PRO A 130 -7.95 20.21 -11.03
CA PRO A 130 -7.89 19.72 -9.66
C PRO A 130 -9.29 19.69 -9.02
N PRO A 131 -9.81 18.51 -8.63
CA PRO A 131 -11.15 18.38 -8.08
C PRO A 131 -11.25 18.91 -6.65
N ASP A 132 -12.35 19.60 -6.35
CA ASP A 132 -12.79 19.83 -4.97
C ASP A 132 -13.39 18.57 -4.33
N ALA A 133 -13.61 18.63 -3.01
CA ALA A 133 -14.10 17.49 -2.24
C ALA A 133 -15.47 16.98 -2.70
N ASP A 134 -16.33 17.88 -3.19
CA ASP A 134 -17.68 17.55 -3.65
C ASP A 134 -17.66 16.86 -5.03
N SER A 135 -16.62 17.12 -5.83
CA SER A 135 -16.44 16.54 -7.17
C SER A 135 -15.78 15.16 -7.20
N MET A 136 -15.24 14.66 -6.07
CA MET A 136 -14.49 13.39 -6.02
C MET A 136 -15.28 12.20 -6.56
N VAL A 137 -16.57 12.12 -6.19
CA VAL A 137 -17.48 11.07 -6.66
C VAL A 137 -17.71 11.19 -8.16
N THR A 138 -17.89 12.41 -8.68
CA THR A 138 -18.07 12.68 -10.11
C THR A 138 -16.85 12.27 -10.91
N VAL A 139 -15.64 12.64 -10.47
CA VAL A 139 -14.38 12.26 -11.14
C VAL A 139 -14.30 10.74 -11.33
N ARG A 140 -14.46 9.99 -10.24
CA ARG A 140 -14.43 8.53 -10.28
C ARG A 140 -15.59 7.95 -11.09
N ALA A 141 -16.82 8.42 -10.92
CA ALA A 141 -17.95 7.86 -11.65
C ALA A 141 -17.83 8.06 -13.17
N THR A 142 -17.25 9.19 -13.60
CA THR A 142 -17.07 9.52 -15.02
C THR A 142 -16.10 8.55 -15.70
N VAL A 143 -15.04 8.06 -15.04
CA VAL A 143 -14.13 7.08 -15.69
C VAL A 143 -14.87 5.79 -16.05
N PHE A 144 -15.72 5.26 -15.16
CA PHE A 144 -16.50 4.05 -15.44
C PHE A 144 -17.61 4.32 -16.47
N LYS A 145 -18.23 5.51 -16.43
CA LYS A 145 -19.24 5.91 -17.40
C LYS A 145 -18.66 5.97 -18.82
N VAL A 146 -17.53 6.66 -19.00
CA VAL A 146 -16.85 6.77 -20.30
C VAL A 146 -16.40 5.39 -20.77
N ALA A 147 -15.86 4.55 -19.88
CA ALA A 147 -15.43 3.20 -20.24
C ALA A 147 -16.57 2.33 -20.80
N CYS A 148 -17.83 2.53 -20.40
CA CYS A 148 -18.96 1.78 -20.95
C CYS A 148 -19.08 1.92 -22.48
N ASP A 149 -18.71 3.07 -23.04
CA ASP A 149 -18.74 3.33 -24.48
C ASP A 149 -17.67 2.53 -25.24
N PHE A 150 -16.59 2.14 -24.55
CA PHE A 150 -15.45 1.39 -25.08
C PHE A 150 -15.59 -0.13 -24.91
N LEU A 151 -16.66 -0.63 -24.28
CA LEU A 151 -16.89 -2.08 -24.16
C LEU A 151 -17.16 -2.71 -25.54
N SER A 152 -16.50 -3.85 -25.78
CA SER A 152 -16.75 -4.74 -26.91
C SER A 152 -17.84 -5.77 -26.58
N ASP A 153 -18.61 -6.17 -27.60
CA ASP A 153 -19.68 -7.17 -27.55
C ASP A 153 -19.17 -8.61 -27.74
N ASP A 154 -17.90 -8.80 -28.10
CA ASP A 154 -17.37 -10.15 -28.44
C ASP A 154 -15.86 -10.31 -28.17
N ASP A 155 -15.23 -9.31 -27.57
CA ASP A 155 -13.79 -9.34 -27.26
C ASP A 155 -13.53 -9.20 -25.76
N LYS A 156 -13.40 -10.36 -25.10
CA LYS A 156 -13.08 -10.44 -23.68
C LYS A 156 -11.68 -9.93 -23.36
N ASP A 157 -10.71 -10.10 -24.27
CA ASP A 157 -9.34 -9.63 -24.05
C ASP A 157 -9.29 -8.11 -24.10
N HIS A 158 -10.00 -7.50 -25.06
CA HIS A 158 -10.25 -6.05 -25.12
C HIS A 158 -10.90 -5.54 -23.83
N ASN A 159 -12.00 -6.14 -23.37
CA ASN A 159 -12.67 -5.72 -22.14
C ASN A 159 -11.79 -5.92 -20.89
N THR A 160 -10.94 -6.94 -20.88
CA THR A 160 -9.94 -7.16 -19.82
C THR A 160 -8.90 -6.04 -19.82
N GLN A 161 -8.46 -5.61 -21.01
CA GLN A 161 -7.53 -4.50 -21.16
C GLN A 161 -8.17 -3.17 -20.71
N LEU A 162 -9.45 -2.95 -21.01
CA LEU A 162 -10.19 -1.77 -20.55
C LEU A 162 -10.24 -1.72 -19.02
N LEU A 163 -10.56 -2.84 -18.35
CA LEU A 163 -10.54 -2.91 -16.89
C LEU A 163 -9.17 -2.55 -16.31
N ARG A 164 -8.07 -2.92 -16.97
CA ARG A 164 -6.72 -2.54 -16.55
C ARG A 164 -6.50 -1.03 -16.69
N CYS A 165 -6.94 -0.42 -17.79
CA CYS A 165 -6.85 1.03 -17.97
C CYS A 165 -7.65 1.79 -16.91
N ILE A 166 -8.90 1.38 -16.64
CA ILE A 166 -9.72 1.97 -15.57
C ILE A 166 -8.99 1.86 -14.22
N ASN A 167 -8.43 0.69 -13.91
CA ASN A 167 -7.67 0.47 -12.69
C ASN A 167 -6.44 1.39 -12.60
N VAL A 168 -5.77 1.73 -13.70
CA VAL A 168 -4.66 2.70 -13.68
C VAL A 168 -5.17 4.12 -13.44
N VAL A 169 -6.23 4.54 -14.12
CA VAL A 169 -6.84 5.87 -13.95
C VAL A 169 -7.30 6.09 -12.51
N VAL A 170 -8.05 5.13 -11.94
CA VAL A 170 -8.50 5.17 -10.54
C VAL A 170 -7.30 5.22 -9.59
N HIS A 171 -6.22 4.48 -9.87
CA HIS A 171 -5.04 4.51 -9.04
C HIS A 171 -4.38 5.90 -9.03
N ALA A 172 -4.22 6.50 -10.21
CA ALA A 172 -3.64 7.83 -10.35
C ALA A 172 -4.49 8.89 -9.64
N PHE A 173 -5.82 8.80 -9.76
CA PHE A 173 -6.76 9.63 -9.03
C PHE A 173 -6.60 9.47 -7.51
N GLU A 174 -6.70 8.26 -6.97
CA GLU A 174 -6.58 8.01 -5.53
C GLU A 174 -5.25 8.51 -4.96
N MET A 175 -4.14 8.23 -5.64
CA MET A 175 -2.81 8.63 -5.18
C MET A 175 -2.59 10.14 -5.22
N THR A 176 -3.24 10.83 -6.15
CA THR A 176 -3.11 12.28 -6.34
C THR A 176 -4.07 13.06 -5.46
N CYS A 177 -5.34 12.62 -5.39
CA CYS A 177 -6.45 13.38 -4.82
C CYS A 177 -6.89 12.89 -3.44
N LEU A 178 -6.56 11.65 -3.05
CA LEU A 178 -7.05 11.05 -1.81
C LEU A 178 -5.91 10.64 -0.86
N SER A 179 -6.21 10.62 0.42
CA SER A 179 -5.34 10.11 1.47
C SER A 179 -6.11 9.13 2.37
N PRO A 180 -5.46 8.11 2.94
CA PRO A 180 -6.10 7.26 3.94
C PRO A 180 -6.60 8.09 5.11
N LYS A 181 -7.77 7.75 5.66
CA LYS A 181 -8.23 8.30 6.94
C LYS A 181 -7.26 7.88 8.07
N PRO A 182 -7.26 8.61 9.21
CA PRO A 182 -6.56 8.16 10.40
C PRO A 182 -6.94 6.72 10.75
N PHE A 183 -5.94 5.84 10.85
CA PHE A 183 -6.12 4.43 11.12
C PHE A 183 -5.75 4.12 12.58
N GLU A 184 -6.68 3.47 13.29
CA GLU A 184 -6.49 2.99 14.65
C GLU A 184 -6.89 1.51 14.76
N LEU A 185 -6.08 0.76 15.50
CA LEU A 185 -6.29 -0.63 15.84
C LEU A 185 -7.47 -0.70 16.80
N LYS A 186 -8.49 -1.46 16.44
CA LYS A 186 -9.67 -1.65 17.26
C LYS A 186 -9.35 -2.40 18.55
N GLU A 187 -10.11 -2.13 19.61
CA GLU A 187 -9.92 -2.80 20.91
C GLU A 187 -10.19 -4.30 20.80
N GLU A 188 -11.16 -4.71 19.99
CA GLU A 188 -11.51 -6.11 19.77
C GLU A 188 -10.38 -6.89 19.06
N GLU A 189 -9.48 -6.20 18.36
CA GLU A 189 -8.30 -6.78 17.73
C GLU A 189 -7.10 -6.91 18.71
N VAL A 190 -7.19 -6.30 19.91
CA VAL A 190 -6.20 -6.45 20.97
C VAL A 190 -6.58 -7.66 21.84
N MET A 191 -5.98 -8.81 21.58
CA MET A 191 -6.41 -10.05 22.23
C MET A 191 -6.07 -10.12 23.73
N ASN A 192 -4.91 -9.60 24.16
CA ASN A 192 -4.55 -9.40 25.57
C ASN A 192 -3.17 -8.69 25.66
N LEU A 193 -3.04 -7.61 26.46
CA LEU A 193 -1.77 -6.93 26.71
C LEU A 193 -0.98 -7.52 27.90
N ASP A 194 -1.65 -8.27 28.78
CA ASP A 194 -1.01 -8.99 29.88
C ASP A 194 -0.63 -10.41 29.48
N VAL A 195 0.22 -10.47 28.46
CA VAL A 195 0.87 -11.70 28.00
C VAL A 195 2.38 -11.58 28.18
N ASP A 196 3.09 -12.69 28.04
CA ASP A 196 4.55 -12.69 27.99
C ASP A 196 5.06 -12.26 26.61
N LEU A 197 6.39 -12.08 26.50
CA LEU A 197 6.99 -11.61 25.25
C LEU A 197 6.78 -12.58 24.07
N PRO A 198 6.95 -13.91 24.20
CA PRO A 198 6.66 -14.85 23.11
C PRO A 198 5.23 -14.72 22.58
N GLU A 199 4.24 -14.63 23.45
CA GLU A 199 2.85 -14.51 23.02
C GLU A 199 2.56 -13.13 22.40
N ALA A 200 3.15 -12.06 22.91
CA ALA A 200 3.07 -10.74 22.28
C ALA A 200 3.67 -10.75 20.85
N VAL A 201 4.77 -11.48 20.64
CA VAL A 201 5.38 -11.65 19.31
C VAL A 201 4.48 -12.46 18.36
N ASN A 202 3.81 -13.50 18.85
CA ASN A 202 2.80 -14.23 18.06
C ASN A 202 1.64 -13.32 17.64
N GLN A 203 1.19 -12.43 18.53
CA GLN A 203 0.16 -11.45 18.21
C GLN A 203 0.64 -10.45 17.15
N LEU A 204 1.88 -9.94 17.25
CA LEU A 204 2.48 -9.11 16.19
C LEU A 204 2.50 -9.83 14.84
N TRP A 205 2.87 -11.11 14.83
CA TRP A 205 2.86 -11.94 13.62
C TRP A 205 1.45 -12.08 13.03
N ALA A 206 0.42 -12.29 13.85
CA ALA A 206 -0.96 -12.41 13.39
C ALA A 206 -1.50 -11.08 12.81
N LEU A 207 -1.10 -9.95 13.40
CA LEU A 207 -1.51 -8.61 12.98
C LEU A 207 -0.78 -8.10 11.73
N ASP A 208 0.34 -8.71 11.36
CA ASP A 208 1.14 -8.28 10.22
C ASP A 208 0.50 -8.67 8.89
N ALA A 209 -0.43 -7.80 8.46
CA ALA A 209 -1.07 -7.87 7.17
C ALA A 209 -0.12 -7.49 6.01
N ASN A 210 0.99 -6.80 6.29
CA ASN A 210 1.92 -6.33 5.27
C ASN A 210 2.94 -7.39 4.85
N ARG A 211 3.15 -8.43 5.68
CA ARG A 211 3.98 -9.60 5.36
C ARG A 211 3.72 -10.12 3.96
N LEU A 212 4.81 -10.40 3.24
CA LEU A 212 4.77 -11.01 1.93
C LEU A 212 4.55 -12.53 2.04
N ASP A 213 3.67 -13.05 1.18
CA ASP A 213 3.38 -14.48 1.10
C ASP A 213 4.36 -15.18 0.13
N PRO A 214 5.07 -16.24 0.58
CA PRO A 214 5.93 -17.05 -0.29
C PRO A 214 5.15 -17.67 -1.46
N ASN A 215 5.79 -17.77 -2.62
CA ASN A 215 5.26 -18.29 -3.89
C ASN A 215 4.07 -17.50 -4.46
N ARG A 216 3.75 -16.34 -3.87
CA ARG A 216 2.78 -15.38 -4.40
C ARG A 216 3.46 -14.03 -4.62
N ASP A 217 4.00 -13.47 -3.55
CA ASP A 217 4.60 -12.13 -3.56
C ASP A 217 6.10 -12.21 -3.86
N TYR A 218 6.75 -13.33 -3.54
CA TYR A 218 8.15 -13.62 -3.88
C TYR A 218 8.41 -15.13 -3.97
N THR A 219 9.47 -15.52 -4.66
CA THR A 219 9.97 -16.90 -4.75
C THR A 219 11.45 -16.93 -4.38
N ILE A 220 11.84 -17.91 -3.56
CA ILE A 220 13.23 -18.13 -3.17
C ILE A 220 13.81 -19.40 -3.78
N ASN A 221 15.07 -19.34 -4.20
CA ASN A 221 15.90 -20.46 -4.60
C ASN A 221 16.98 -20.68 -3.52
N VAL A 222 16.68 -21.54 -2.55
CA VAL A 222 17.60 -21.84 -1.43
C VAL A 222 18.82 -22.67 -1.85
N GLN A 223 18.79 -23.26 -3.04
CA GLN A 223 19.87 -24.07 -3.62
C GLN A 223 20.36 -25.17 -2.67
N GLU A 224 21.66 -25.49 -2.66
CA GLU A 224 22.21 -26.58 -1.87
C GLU A 224 22.78 -26.09 -0.53
N GLY A 225 22.49 -26.83 0.54
CA GLY A 225 23.05 -26.56 1.86
C GLY A 225 24.57 -26.77 1.89
N LYS A 226 25.29 -25.80 2.45
CA LYS A 226 26.75 -25.84 2.57
C LYS A 226 27.20 -26.00 4.02
N LYS A 227 28.24 -26.81 4.25
CA LYS A 227 28.95 -26.85 5.54
C LYS A 227 30.09 -25.83 5.56
N PRO A 228 30.44 -25.26 6.73
CA PRO A 228 31.46 -24.21 6.82
C PRO A 228 32.83 -24.56 6.23
N TYR A 229 33.16 -25.85 6.11
CA TYR A 229 34.45 -26.36 5.63
C TYR A 229 34.45 -26.76 4.14
N TRP A 230 33.37 -26.55 3.40
CA TRP A 230 33.34 -26.78 1.95
C TRP A 230 33.85 -25.54 1.21
N ALA A 231 34.75 -25.70 0.24
CA ALA A 231 35.32 -24.58 -0.50
C ALA A 231 34.40 -24.10 -1.64
N GLU A 232 33.75 -25.04 -2.32
CA GLU A 232 32.90 -24.79 -3.49
C GLU A 232 31.67 -23.92 -3.15
N ASP A 233 31.30 -23.03 -4.08
CA ASP A 233 29.98 -22.41 -4.03
C ASP A 233 28.91 -23.49 -4.31
N LYS A 234 27.83 -23.41 -3.55
CA LYS A 234 26.67 -24.31 -3.63
C LYS A 234 25.38 -23.53 -3.85
N ALA A 235 25.51 -22.22 -4.07
CA ALA A 235 24.43 -21.28 -4.26
C ALA A 235 24.78 -20.26 -5.36
N GLU A 236 25.11 -20.74 -6.56
CA GLU A 236 25.53 -19.91 -7.72
C GLU A 236 24.43 -18.97 -8.24
N ASP A 237 23.16 -19.32 -8.03
CA ASP A 237 22.00 -18.49 -8.42
C ASP A 237 21.61 -17.46 -7.34
N PRO A 238 20.87 -16.40 -7.67
CA PRO A 238 20.30 -15.50 -6.67
C PRO A 238 19.29 -16.20 -5.74
N LEU A 239 19.31 -15.85 -4.44
CA LEU A 239 18.34 -16.37 -3.47
C LEU A 239 16.91 -15.99 -3.82
N PHE A 240 16.66 -14.77 -4.28
CA PHE A 240 15.34 -14.35 -4.76
C PHE A 240 15.28 -14.56 -6.28
N SER A 241 14.52 -15.56 -6.72
CA SER A 241 14.28 -15.79 -8.15
C SER A 241 13.16 -14.90 -8.69
N TYR A 242 12.28 -14.42 -7.80
CA TYR A 242 11.19 -13.52 -8.15
C TYR A 242 10.75 -12.68 -6.95
N VAL A 243 10.44 -11.41 -7.18
CA VAL A 243 9.74 -10.52 -6.24
C VAL A 243 8.76 -9.67 -7.04
N ASP A 244 7.48 -9.67 -6.64
CA ASP A 244 6.49 -8.78 -7.24
C ASP A 244 6.80 -7.33 -6.90
N GLN A 245 7.24 -6.55 -7.89
CA GLN A 245 7.59 -5.14 -7.73
C GLN A 245 6.41 -4.28 -7.25
N SER A 246 5.17 -4.76 -7.40
CA SER A 246 3.99 -4.05 -6.92
C SER A 246 3.94 -3.95 -5.40
N VAL A 247 4.45 -4.94 -4.68
CA VAL A 247 4.42 -4.96 -3.21
C VAL A 247 5.39 -3.96 -2.61
N LEU A 248 6.45 -3.61 -3.34
CA LEU A 248 7.45 -2.60 -2.92
C LEU A 248 6.89 -1.17 -2.97
N ARG A 249 5.79 -0.95 -3.69
CA ARG A 249 5.07 0.33 -3.73
C ARG A 249 4.13 0.54 -2.54
N ARG A 250 3.94 -0.47 -1.68
CA ARG A 250 3.17 -0.31 -0.44
C ARG A 250 3.83 0.77 0.44
N PRO A 251 3.07 1.63 1.13
CA PRO A 251 3.63 2.79 1.82
C PRO A 251 4.74 2.49 2.82
N THR A 252 4.65 1.41 3.60
CA THR A 252 5.72 1.03 4.54
C THR A 252 6.99 0.55 3.85
N TYR A 253 6.90 -0.35 2.86
CA TYR A 253 8.04 -0.82 2.08
C TYR A 253 8.70 0.32 1.29
N SER A 254 7.91 1.15 0.61
CA SER A 254 8.43 2.30 -0.14
C SER A 254 9.15 3.30 0.78
N ALA A 255 8.60 3.57 1.97
CA ALA A 255 9.27 4.43 2.94
C ALA A 255 10.54 3.80 3.53
N PHE A 256 10.57 2.48 3.71
CA PHE A 256 11.76 1.75 4.18
C PHE A 256 12.87 1.72 3.12
N ILE A 257 12.54 1.46 1.85
CA ILE A 257 13.51 1.43 0.75
C ILE A 257 14.17 2.81 0.58
N ALA A 258 13.38 3.88 0.67
CA ALA A 258 13.88 5.27 0.67
C ALA A 258 14.62 5.67 1.96
N LEU A 259 14.83 4.76 2.91
CA LEU A 259 15.82 4.94 3.96
C LEU A 259 17.13 4.24 3.64
N LEU A 260 17.10 3.16 2.86
CA LEU A 260 18.29 2.33 2.62
C LEU A 260 19.29 3.02 1.68
N ASP A 261 18.80 3.86 0.77
CA ASP A 261 19.61 4.70 -0.11
C ASP A 261 20.43 5.76 0.65
N ASN A 262 19.97 6.19 1.82
CA ASN A 262 20.71 7.11 2.69
C ASN A 262 22.01 6.52 3.27
N TYR A 263 22.13 5.19 3.32
CA TYR A 263 23.24 4.50 3.97
C TYR A 263 24.15 3.74 3.00
N SER A 264 24.00 3.92 1.68
CA SER A 264 24.98 3.44 0.71
C SER A 264 26.17 4.41 0.66
N SER A 265 27.09 4.29 1.60
CA SER A 265 28.21 5.24 1.75
C SER A 265 29.57 4.57 1.55
N GLU A 266 30.38 5.24 0.74
CA GLU A 266 31.84 5.20 0.84
C GLU A 266 32.23 5.46 2.30
N THR A 267 32.88 4.47 2.93
CA THR A 267 33.28 4.55 4.34
C THR A 267 34.32 5.66 4.58
N GLY A 268 34.13 6.51 5.60
CA GLY A 268 35.19 7.39 6.13
C GLY A 268 34.94 8.91 6.11
N ILE A 269 33.72 9.37 5.86
CA ILE A 269 33.34 10.80 5.88
C ILE A 269 32.34 11.03 7.04
N GLU A 270 32.43 12.18 7.71
CA GLU A 270 31.46 12.59 8.75
C GLU A 270 30.05 12.69 8.15
N GLU A 271 29.10 11.90 8.68
CA GLU A 271 27.73 11.87 8.19
C GLU A 271 26.99 13.18 8.54
N VAL A 272 26.71 13.99 7.53
CA VAL A 272 25.86 15.18 7.68
C VAL A 272 24.43 14.77 7.37
N VAL A 273 23.63 14.57 8.42
CA VAL A 273 22.22 14.23 8.23
C VAL A 273 21.51 15.35 7.47
N THR A 274 21.04 15.07 6.26
CA THR A 274 20.39 16.06 5.39
C THR A 274 18.97 16.37 5.86
N HIS A 275 18.37 17.45 5.33
CA HIS A 275 16.95 17.72 5.60
C HIS A 275 16.05 16.62 5.00
N THR A 276 16.46 16.07 3.86
CA THR A 276 15.76 14.98 3.16
C THR A 276 15.73 13.72 4.00
N GLU A 277 16.88 13.26 4.50
CA GLU A 277 16.98 12.08 5.38
C GLU A 277 16.10 12.21 6.63
N ARG A 278 16.08 13.39 7.27
CA ARG A 278 15.17 13.64 8.41
C ARG A 278 13.71 13.51 8.03
N ALA A 279 13.33 13.97 6.84
CA ALA A 279 11.97 13.87 6.33
C ALA A 279 11.61 12.41 6.03
N GLU A 280 12.53 11.62 5.50
CA GLU A 280 12.36 10.19 5.22
C GLU A 280 12.21 9.37 6.50
N VAL A 281 13.06 9.61 7.51
CA VAL A 281 12.94 8.96 8.84
C VAL A 281 11.57 9.25 9.45
N LYS A 282 11.14 10.52 9.43
CA LYS A 282 9.82 10.91 9.94
C LYS A 282 8.69 10.27 9.15
N LYS A 283 8.83 10.17 7.82
CA LYS A 283 7.86 9.51 6.94
C LYS A 283 7.77 8.02 7.28
N PHE A 284 8.89 7.32 7.38
CA PHE A 284 8.94 5.91 7.74
C PHE A 284 8.32 5.63 9.11
N LEU A 285 8.72 6.36 10.15
CA LEU A 285 8.16 6.19 11.50
C LEU A 285 6.64 6.42 11.54
N ARG A 286 6.13 7.39 10.77
CA ARG A 286 4.69 7.61 10.66
C ARG A 286 3.99 6.44 9.96
N ARG A 287 4.55 5.92 8.87
CA ARG A 287 4.00 4.79 8.12
C ARG A 287 3.96 3.51 8.94
N VAL A 288 5.03 3.17 9.65
CA VAL A 288 5.02 1.97 10.50
C VAL A 288 3.99 2.09 11.61
N MET A 289 3.79 3.28 12.20
CA MET A 289 2.74 3.52 13.21
C MET A 289 1.30 3.47 12.64
N GLU A 290 1.12 3.49 11.32
CA GLU A 290 -0.17 3.25 10.66
C GLU A 290 -0.47 1.75 10.49
N THR A 291 0.34 0.85 11.04
CA THR A 291 0.16 -0.60 10.95
C THR A 291 -0.39 -1.19 12.25
N LYS A 292 -1.18 -2.26 12.13
CA LYS A 292 -1.72 -3.01 13.27
C LYS A 292 -0.60 -3.51 14.23
N PRO A 293 0.51 -4.11 13.75
CA PRO A 293 1.57 -4.58 14.63
C PRO A 293 2.20 -3.47 15.46
N MET A 294 2.48 -2.30 14.89
CA MET A 294 3.12 -1.22 15.65
C MET A 294 2.19 -0.56 16.66
N GLN A 295 0.91 -0.47 16.38
CA GLN A 295 -0.07 0.04 17.36
C GLN A 295 -0.25 -0.94 18.52
N PHE A 296 -0.26 -2.25 18.24
CA PHE A 296 -0.20 -3.26 19.29
C PHE A 296 1.10 -3.18 20.10
N CYS A 297 2.26 -3.09 19.43
CA CYS A 297 3.57 -2.94 20.06
C CYS A 297 3.60 -1.74 21.00
N HIS A 298 3.08 -0.59 20.57
CA HIS A 298 2.98 0.62 21.39
C HIS A 298 2.14 0.38 22.65
N ARG A 299 0.92 -0.16 22.50
CA ARG A 299 0.02 -0.47 23.62
C ARG A 299 0.65 -1.47 24.59
N TYR A 300 1.29 -2.53 24.08
CA TYR A 300 1.96 -3.55 24.87
C TYR A 300 3.15 -2.97 25.65
N CYS A 301 4.05 -2.25 24.98
CA CYS A 301 5.21 -1.62 25.61
C CYS A 301 4.79 -0.60 26.69
N HIS A 302 3.76 0.21 26.41
CA HIS A 302 3.23 1.17 27.38
C HIS A 302 2.61 0.47 28.60
N ALA A 303 1.84 -0.60 28.39
CA ALA A 303 1.27 -1.38 29.49
C ALA A 303 2.34 -2.03 30.39
N LYS A 304 3.47 -2.47 29.81
CA LYS A 304 4.58 -3.09 30.57
C LYS A 304 5.47 -2.07 31.28
N ASN A 305 5.65 -0.86 30.73
CA ASN A 305 6.49 0.17 31.33
C ASN A 305 6.00 1.60 31.01
N PRO A 306 4.94 2.07 31.71
CA PRO A 306 4.30 3.34 31.40
C PRO A 306 5.19 4.56 31.70
N ASP A 307 6.19 4.42 32.57
CA ASP A 307 7.11 5.50 32.93
C ASP A 307 8.14 5.80 31.83
N LEU A 308 8.53 4.78 31.06
CA LEU A 308 9.52 4.91 29.98
C LEU A 308 8.91 5.06 28.59
N VAL A 309 7.71 4.52 28.39
CA VAL A 309 7.04 4.49 27.09
C VAL A 309 5.89 5.48 27.11
N PRO A 310 5.93 6.58 26.32
CA PRO A 310 4.85 7.55 26.28
C PRO A 310 3.52 6.93 25.82
N SER A 311 2.41 7.35 26.42
CA SER A 311 1.06 6.91 26.01
C SER A 311 0.62 7.51 24.67
N SER A 312 1.13 8.69 24.30
CA SER A 312 0.78 9.35 23.05
C SER A 312 1.55 8.78 21.86
N ARG A 313 0.88 8.69 20.71
CA ARG A 313 1.48 8.25 19.44
C ARG A 313 2.71 9.07 19.06
N ASP A 314 2.62 10.41 19.14
CA ASP A 314 3.74 11.29 18.83
C ASP A 314 4.90 11.13 19.81
N GLY A 315 4.61 10.91 21.09
CA GLY A 315 5.64 10.62 22.10
C GLY A 315 6.36 9.31 21.79
N PHE A 316 5.62 8.27 21.41
CA PHE A 316 6.20 6.98 21.02
C PHE A 316 7.01 7.06 19.73
N ILE A 317 6.56 7.83 18.73
CA ILE A 317 7.34 8.13 17.52
C ILE A 317 8.67 8.82 17.90
N GLY A 318 8.64 9.79 18.82
CA GLY A 318 9.85 10.45 19.32
C GLY A 318 10.80 9.48 20.03
N LEU A 319 10.25 8.53 20.79
CA LEU A 319 11.04 7.47 21.43
C LEU A 319 11.68 6.53 20.39
N LEU A 320 10.93 6.10 19.38
CA LEU A 320 11.46 5.27 18.29
C LEU A 320 12.56 5.99 17.52
N GLN A 321 12.38 7.28 17.23
CA GLN A 321 13.40 8.09 16.59
C GLN A 321 14.70 8.09 17.41
N LYS A 322 14.60 8.29 18.72
CA LYS A 322 15.76 8.28 19.62
C LYS A 322 16.47 6.92 19.69
N ILE A 323 15.72 5.82 19.69
CA ILE A 323 16.30 4.47 19.78
C ILE A 323 17.01 4.08 18.48
N TRP A 324 16.38 4.37 17.34
CA TRP A 324 16.81 3.83 16.05
C TRP A 324 17.65 4.79 15.22
N PHE A 325 17.40 6.10 15.28
CA PHE A 325 17.95 7.06 14.32
C PHE A 325 18.84 8.14 14.94
N ASP A 326 18.81 8.35 16.26
CA ASP A 326 19.79 9.24 16.90
C ASP A 326 21.19 8.59 16.86
N LEU A 327 22.18 9.35 16.39
CA LEU A 327 23.57 8.91 16.29
C LEU A 327 24.20 8.78 17.69
N TYR A 328 24.95 7.70 17.90
CA TYR A 328 25.72 7.48 19.13
C TYR A 328 27.20 7.22 18.82
N HIS A 329 28.07 7.35 19.82
CA HIS A 329 29.53 7.29 19.65
C HIS A 329 30.06 5.85 19.78
N ARG A 330 30.75 5.31 18.76
CA ARG A 330 31.49 4.01 18.85
C ARG A 330 33.02 4.15 18.81
N SER A 331 33.60 4.97 17.94
CA SER A 331 35.07 5.16 17.89
C SER A 331 35.55 6.55 17.45
N THR A 332 34.83 7.22 16.56
CA THR A 332 35.01 8.65 16.18
C THR A 332 33.67 9.38 16.29
N ALA A 333 33.65 10.70 16.21
CA ALA A 333 32.45 11.49 16.48
C ALA A 333 31.28 11.13 15.52
N ARG A 334 30.13 10.73 16.09
CA ARG A 334 28.82 10.56 15.41
C ARG A 334 28.85 9.71 14.13
N ASP A 335 29.20 8.43 14.24
CA ASP A 335 29.43 7.58 13.07
C ASP A 335 28.32 6.56 12.76
N SER A 336 27.37 6.28 13.66
CA SER A 336 26.38 5.22 13.42
C SER A 336 25.08 5.32 14.24
N SER A 337 24.03 4.68 13.73
CA SER A 337 22.67 4.64 14.34
C SER A 337 22.17 3.21 14.55
N GLY A 338 21.22 3.01 15.47
CA GLY A 338 20.63 1.67 15.72
C GLY A 338 20.00 1.05 14.47
N PHE A 339 19.44 1.87 13.58
CA PHE A 339 18.84 1.46 12.33
C PHE A 339 19.89 0.88 11.37
N GLU A 340 21.02 1.58 11.20
CA GLU A 340 22.12 1.13 10.36
C GLU A 340 22.65 -0.23 10.81
N HIS A 341 22.91 -0.38 12.12
CA HIS A 341 23.43 -1.63 12.70
C HIS A 341 22.52 -2.84 12.47
N VAL A 342 21.20 -2.65 12.47
CA VAL A 342 20.23 -3.76 12.40
C VAL A 342 19.73 -4.02 10.98
N PHE A 343 19.52 -2.98 10.18
CA PHE A 343 18.83 -3.10 8.88
C PHE A 343 19.73 -2.92 7.67
N VAL A 344 20.78 -2.10 7.75
CA VAL A 344 21.73 -1.89 6.64
C VAL A 344 22.85 -2.94 6.70
N GLY A 345 23.20 -3.38 7.91
CA GLY A 345 24.31 -4.30 8.16
C GLY A 345 25.62 -3.54 8.37
N GLU A 346 26.52 -4.06 9.20
CA GLU A 346 27.81 -3.41 9.45
C GLU A 346 28.72 -3.53 8.22
N VAL A 347 28.94 -2.42 7.49
CA VAL A 347 30.05 -2.30 6.53
C VAL A 347 31.23 -1.64 7.22
N LYS A 348 32.18 -2.44 7.73
CA LYS A 348 33.47 -1.93 8.19
C LYS A 348 34.48 -2.08 7.06
N VAL A 349 34.89 -0.95 6.46
CA VAL A 349 36.01 -0.88 5.50
C VAL A 349 35.82 -1.87 4.33
N GLY A 350 34.63 -1.88 3.72
CA GLY A 350 34.31 -2.77 2.60
C GLY A 350 34.10 -4.25 2.96
N LEU A 351 34.08 -4.60 4.26
CA LEU A 351 33.71 -5.93 4.74
C LEU A 351 32.36 -5.86 5.45
N VAL A 352 31.40 -6.67 4.98
CA VAL A 352 30.10 -6.86 5.59
C VAL A 352 30.24 -7.87 6.73
N PHE A 353 29.84 -7.49 7.95
CA PHE A 353 29.75 -8.40 9.09
C PHE A 353 28.27 -8.74 9.37
N PHE A 354 27.95 -10.04 9.43
CA PHE A 354 26.64 -10.58 9.83
C PHE A 354 26.72 -11.20 11.23
#